data_AF-W2SW90-F1
#
_entry.id   AF-W2SW90-F1
#
_cell.length_a   1.000
_cell.length_b   1.000
_cell.length_c   1.000
_cell.angle_alpha   90.00
_cell.angle_beta   90.00
_cell.angle_gamma   90.00
#
_symmetry.space_group_name_H-M   'P 1'
#
loop_
_entity.id
_entity.type
_entity.pdbx_description
1 polymer ?
#
loop_
_entity_poly.entity_id
_entity_poly.type
_entity_poly.pdbx_seq_one_letter_code
_entity_poly.pdbx_strand_id
1 'polypeptide(L)'
;MISGLWSTLFFFTHVREMFENVIHWYEPWAAHLPILSIAYFVHDALDMMNHEWSRWTVELLLHHIATCFALLSGLLPQKFLLANYWALLMEGNSIFLHTRTIMQISGLSLQQPDVFKRIVRCNIVSFVICRFLSQALFVRWAVSHIYKMHPFYVGIALGGPAVFLVINGMLFFRVLVSDGFLDQRWRKKAAINRYADGTPIHRVGSITLQSVMDH
;
A
#
# COMPACT_ATOMS: atom_id res chain seq x y z
N MET A 1 -0.92 9.91 3.79
CA MET A 1 -2.18 10.11 4.56
C MET A 1 -3.03 11.28 4.04
N ILE A 2 -2.49 12.51 3.97
CA ILE A 2 -3.28 13.71 3.55
C ILE A 2 -3.75 13.60 2.08
N SER A 3 -2.87 13.17 1.18
CA SER A 3 -3.19 12.96 -0.24
C SER A 3 -4.30 11.92 -0.46
N GLY A 4 -4.29 10.83 0.31
CA GLY A 4 -5.32 9.78 0.25
C GLY A 4 -6.68 10.23 0.79
N LEU A 5 -6.71 11.02 1.86
CA LEU A 5 -7.96 11.59 2.37
C LEU A 5 -8.57 12.57 1.36
N TRP A 6 -7.73 13.44 0.79
CA TRP A 6 -8.17 14.41 -0.21
C TRP A 6 -8.62 13.74 -1.50
N SER A 7 -7.92 12.71 -2.00
CA SER A 7 -8.36 11.95 -3.18
C SER A 7 -9.69 11.23 -2.93
N THR A 8 -9.90 10.69 -1.73
CA THR A 8 -11.17 10.04 -1.34
C THR A 8 -12.33 11.03 -1.32
N LEU A 9 -12.14 12.21 -0.71
CA LEU A 9 -13.13 13.28 -0.71
C LEU A 9 -13.44 13.78 -2.13
N PHE A 10 -12.41 13.93 -2.96
CA PHE A 10 -12.57 14.30 -4.36
C PHE A 10 -13.37 13.25 -5.14
N PHE A 11 -13.11 11.96 -4.91
CA PHE A 11 -13.83 10.86 -5.54
C PHE A 11 -15.33 10.88 -5.22
N PHE A 12 -15.71 11.12 -3.96
CA PHE A 12 -17.12 11.19 -3.57
C PHE A 12 -17.83 12.46 -4.07
N THR A 13 -17.12 13.57 -4.18
CA THR A 13 -17.70 14.85 -4.62
C THR A 13 -17.81 14.97 -6.14
N HIS A 14 -16.87 14.37 -6.90
CA HIS A 14 -16.75 14.52 -8.35
C HIS A 14 -16.84 13.18 -9.09
N VAL A 15 -17.77 12.31 -8.68
CA VAL A 15 -17.89 10.96 -9.23
C VAL A 15 -18.14 10.94 -10.75
N ARG A 16 -18.96 11.87 -11.28
CA ARG A 16 -19.26 11.94 -12.73
C ARG A 16 -18.01 12.21 -13.56
N GLU A 17 -17.24 13.22 -13.18
CA GLU A 17 -16.00 13.59 -13.87
C GLU A 17 -14.99 12.44 -13.85
N MET A 18 -14.90 11.73 -12.71
CA MET A 18 -13.98 10.59 -12.53
C MET A 18 -14.29 9.36 -13.40
N PHE A 19 -15.48 9.26 -13.99
CA PHE A 19 -15.85 8.18 -14.91
C PHE A 19 -16.04 8.66 -16.37
N GLU A 20 -16.39 9.92 -16.60
CA GLU A 20 -16.68 10.45 -17.95
C GLU A 20 -15.45 11.06 -18.64
N ASN A 21 -14.58 11.78 -17.91
CA ASN A 21 -13.53 12.63 -18.51
C ASN A 21 -12.09 12.31 -18.07
N VAL A 22 -11.79 11.06 -17.72
CA VAL A 22 -10.49 10.67 -17.13
C VAL A 22 -9.26 11.04 -17.99
N ILE A 23 -9.40 11.03 -19.32
CA ILE A 23 -8.27 11.21 -20.24
C ILE A 23 -7.88 12.69 -20.40
N HIS A 24 -8.87 13.56 -20.56
CA HIS A 24 -8.68 14.95 -21.02
C HIS A 24 -8.89 15.99 -19.93
N TRP A 25 -9.37 15.59 -18.75
CA TRP A 25 -9.56 16.52 -17.64
C TRP A 25 -8.22 16.86 -16.98
N TYR A 26 -7.84 18.13 -17.05
CA TYR A 26 -6.65 18.65 -16.39
C TYR A 26 -6.99 20.01 -15.76
N GLU A 27 -6.78 20.10 -14.46
CA GLU A 27 -6.93 21.32 -13.70
C GLU A 27 -5.62 21.63 -12.96
N PRO A 28 -5.05 22.84 -13.09
CA PRO A 28 -3.77 23.19 -12.49
C PRO A 28 -3.75 23.00 -10.97
N TRP A 29 -4.84 23.35 -10.27
CA TRP A 29 -4.96 23.17 -8.83
C TRP A 29 -4.99 21.68 -8.45
N ALA A 30 -5.63 20.83 -9.27
CA ALA A 30 -5.73 19.40 -9.02
C ALA A 30 -4.41 18.66 -9.29
N ALA A 31 -3.51 19.22 -10.09
CA ALA A 31 -2.17 18.67 -10.37
C ALA A 31 -1.21 18.76 -9.17
N HIS A 32 -1.43 19.69 -8.24
CA HIS A 32 -0.58 19.84 -7.05
C HIS A 32 -0.60 18.60 -6.16
N LEU A 33 -1.74 17.93 -6.07
CA LEU A 33 -1.91 16.76 -5.21
C LEU A 33 -1.03 15.57 -5.63
N PRO A 34 -1.02 15.10 -6.89
CA PRO A 34 -0.08 14.07 -7.33
C PRO A 34 1.37 14.53 -7.27
N ILE A 35 1.70 15.80 -7.53
CA ILE A 35 3.06 16.34 -7.37
C ILE A 35 3.55 16.20 -5.92
N LEU A 36 2.75 16.66 -4.96
CA LEU A 36 3.07 16.52 -3.54
C LEU A 36 3.17 15.05 -3.11
N SER A 37 2.32 14.18 -3.67
CA SER A 37 2.34 12.75 -3.38
C SER A 37 3.62 12.08 -3.90
N ILE A 38 4.07 12.41 -5.12
CA ILE A 38 5.34 11.94 -5.67
C ILE A 38 6.50 12.35 -4.76
N ALA A 39 6.56 13.63 -4.36
CA ALA A 39 7.63 14.13 -3.50
C ALA A 39 7.67 13.38 -2.15
N TYR A 40 6.50 13.14 -1.56
CA TYR A 40 6.38 12.35 -0.34
C TYR A 40 6.85 10.90 -0.52
N PHE A 41 6.39 10.20 -1.57
CA PHE A 41 6.78 8.81 -1.82
C PHE A 41 8.27 8.66 -2.13
N VAL A 42 8.87 9.62 -2.83
CA VAL A 42 10.32 9.63 -3.06
C VAL A 42 11.07 9.79 -1.73
N HIS A 43 10.63 10.71 -0.88
CA HIS A 43 11.22 10.90 0.43
C HIS A 43 11.11 9.62 1.29
N ASP A 44 9.93 9.01 1.35
CA ASP A 44 9.67 7.76 2.09
C ASP A 44 10.50 6.58 1.55
N ALA A 45 10.61 6.46 0.22
CA ALA A 45 11.45 5.47 -0.43
C ALA A 45 12.94 5.65 -0.08
N LEU A 46 13.44 6.88 -0.08
CA LEU A 46 14.83 7.18 0.29
C LEU A 46 15.11 6.89 1.77
N ASP A 47 14.16 7.23 2.65
CA ASP A 47 14.28 6.95 4.08
C ASP A 47 14.34 5.44 4.34
N MET A 48 13.44 4.67 3.73
CA MET A 48 13.42 3.21 3.80
C MET A 48 14.72 2.59 3.27
N MET A 49 15.24 3.10 2.14
CA MET A 49 16.50 2.61 1.55
C MET A 49 17.71 2.80 2.46
N ASN A 50 17.72 3.87 3.27
CA ASN A 50 18.83 4.22 4.15
C ASN A 50 18.74 3.54 5.53
N HIS A 51 17.54 3.30 6.06
CA HIS A 51 17.35 2.85 7.44
C HIS A 51 16.98 1.37 7.59
N GLU A 52 16.35 0.72 6.61
CA GLU A 52 15.86 -0.66 6.77
C GLU A 52 16.02 -1.54 5.52
N TRP A 53 16.77 -2.64 5.63
CA TRP A 53 16.89 -3.65 4.57
C TRP A 53 16.26 -4.96 5.01
N SER A 54 14.98 -5.13 4.69
CA SER A 54 14.25 -6.39 4.85
C SER A 54 13.42 -6.68 3.59
N ARG A 55 13.12 -7.95 3.29
CA ARG A 55 12.24 -8.31 2.15
C ARG A 55 10.93 -7.51 2.17
N TRP A 56 10.40 -7.24 3.35
CA TRP A 56 9.19 -6.47 3.59
C TRP A 56 9.33 -5.00 3.20
N THR A 57 10.47 -4.41 3.53
CA THR A 57 10.83 -3.03 3.18
C THR A 57 11.06 -2.95 1.67
N VAL A 58 11.69 -3.96 1.06
CA VAL A 58 11.89 -4.04 -0.40
C VAL A 58 10.58 -4.15 -1.16
N GLU A 59 9.63 -4.98 -0.72
CA GLU A 59 8.29 -5.07 -1.34
C GLU A 59 7.55 -3.73 -1.31
N LEU A 60 7.59 -3.03 -0.17
CA LEU A 60 6.97 -1.71 -0.02
C LEU A 60 7.72 -0.64 -0.83
N LEU A 61 9.05 -0.72 -0.91
CA LEU A 61 9.87 0.16 -1.73
C LEU A 61 9.55 -0.02 -3.22
N LEU A 62 9.43 -1.26 -3.70
CA LEU A 62 9.00 -1.55 -5.07
C LEU A 62 7.61 -0.99 -5.38
N HIS A 63 6.69 -1.06 -4.40
CA HIS A 63 5.39 -0.41 -4.51
C HIS A 63 5.53 1.10 -4.68
N HIS A 64 6.31 1.79 -3.84
CA HIS A 64 6.51 3.24 -3.94
C HIS A 64 7.19 3.65 -5.25
N ILE A 65 8.20 2.91 -5.71
CA ILE A 65 8.85 3.16 -7.00
C ILE A 65 7.83 3.02 -8.15
N ALA A 66 7.04 1.93 -8.15
CA ALA A 66 6.00 1.72 -9.15
C ALA A 66 4.92 2.81 -9.11
N THR A 67 4.52 3.25 -7.92
CA THR A 67 3.52 4.32 -7.74
C THR A 67 4.06 5.66 -8.22
N CYS A 68 5.30 6.02 -7.88
CA CYS A 68 5.96 7.21 -8.41
C CYS A 68 6.01 7.19 -9.94
N PHE A 69 6.40 6.05 -10.53
CA PHE A 69 6.45 5.90 -11.99
C PHE A 69 5.06 6.05 -12.62
N ALA A 70 4.04 5.41 -12.04
CA ALA A 70 2.65 5.54 -12.52
C ALA A 70 2.17 6.99 -12.46
N LEU A 71 2.42 7.70 -11.35
CA LEU A 71 2.02 9.10 -11.18
C LEU A 71 2.77 10.03 -12.14
N LEU A 72 4.08 9.83 -12.34
CA LEU A 72 4.86 10.58 -13.34
C LEU A 72 4.34 10.34 -14.76
N SER A 73 3.99 9.09 -15.09
CA SER A 73 3.51 8.74 -16.43
C SER A 73 2.20 9.42 -16.81
N GLY A 74 1.32 9.71 -15.84
CA GLY A 74 0.12 10.52 -16.03
C GLY A 74 0.38 12.03 -15.90
N LEU A 75 1.37 12.44 -15.12
CA LEU A 75 1.63 13.87 -14.90
C LEU A 75 2.41 14.52 -16.06
N LEU A 76 3.44 13.85 -16.58
CA LEU A 76 4.30 14.39 -17.66
C LEU A 76 3.55 14.75 -18.94
N PRO A 77 2.59 13.93 -19.44
CA PRO A 77 1.81 14.27 -20.62
C PRO A 77 0.70 15.30 -20.33
N GLN A 78 0.50 15.70 -19.07
CA GLN A 78 -0.64 16.49 -18.59
C GLN A 78 -2.00 15.90 -19.01
N LYS A 79 -2.04 14.58 -19.20
CA LYS A 79 -3.22 13.80 -19.57
C LYS A 79 -3.33 12.66 -18.56
N PHE A 80 -4.54 12.25 -18.21
CA PHE A 80 -4.79 11.22 -17.18
C PHE A 80 -4.58 11.68 -15.73
N LEU A 81 -4.85 12.95 -15.42
CA LEU A 81 -4.79 13.44 -14.04
C LEU A 81 -5.73 12.65 -13.11
N LEU A 82 -6.91 12.28 -13.59
CA LEU A 82 -7.86 11.44 -12.84
C LEU A 82 -7.33 10.02 -12.58
N ALA A 83 -6.52 9.45 -13.48
CA ALA A 83 -5.86 8.16 -13.23
C ALA A 83 -4.89 8.26 -12.06
N ASN A 84 -4.21 9.40 -11.89
CA ASN A 84 -3.39 9.66 -10.72
C ASN A 84 -4.23 9.72 -9.44
N TYR A 85 -5.43 10.31 -9.47
CA TYR A 85 -6.35 10.31 -8.32
C TYR A 85 -6.83 8.90 -7.97
N TRP A 86 -7.14 8.07 -8.97
CA TRP A 86 -7.47 6.66 -8.78
C TRP A 86 -6.30 5.88 -8.15
N ALA A 87 -5.07 6.10 -8.58
CA ALA A 87 -3.88 5.50 -7.98
C ALA A 87 -3.71 5.95 -6.52
N LEU A 88 -3.91 7.24 -6.22
CA LEU A 88 -3.81 7.79 -4.87
C LEU A 88 -4.94 7.34 -3.94
N LEU A 89 -6.10 6.96 -4.48
CA LEU A 89 -7.19 6.37 -3.70
C LEU A 89 -6.76 5.04 -3.05
N MET A 90 -5.94 4.25 -3.76
CA MET A 90 -5.37 3.00 -3.23
C MET A 90 -4.40 3.24 -2.07
N GLU A 91 -3.77 4.41 -2.03
CA GLU A 91 -2.89 4.83 -0.96
C GLU A 91 -3.65 5.23 0.31
N GLY A 92 -4.94 5.62 0.22
CA GLY A 92 -5.73 5.99 1.40
C GLY A 92 -5.81 4.90 2.48
N ASN A 93 -5.64 3.64 2.09
CA ASN A 93 -5.56 2.48 3.00
C ASN A 93 -4.39 2.56 3.99
N SER A 94 -3.28 3.21 3.63
CA SER A 94 -2.13 3.35 4.54
C SER A 94 -2.52 4.05 5.85
N ILE A 95 -3.55 4.91 5.84
CA ILE A 95 -4.10 5.54 7.05
C ILE A 95 -4.52 4.47 8.08
N PHE A 96 -5.31 3.49 7.68
CA PHE A 96 -5.79 2.43 8.58
C PHE A 96 -4.65 1.53 9.06
N LEU A 97 -3.66 1.27 8.19
CA LEU A 97 -2.46 0.51 8.53
C LEU A 97 -1.58 1.25 9.55
N HIS A 98 -1.36 2.55 9.38
CA HIS A 98 -0.62 3.37 10.33
C HIS A 98 -1.35 3.48 11.67
N THR A 99 -2.68 3.67 11.67
CA THR A 99 -3.48 3.66 12.90
C THR A 99 -3.34 2.32 13.64
N ARG A 100 -3.36 1.19 12.93
CA ARG A 100 -3.13 -0.14 13.53
C ARG A 100 -1.74 -0.24 14.14
N THR A 101 -0.69 0.12 13.42
CA THR A 101 0.70 0.05 13.90
C THR A 101 0.92 0.93 15.12
N ILE A 102 0.40 2.17 15.10
CA ILE A 102 0.45 3.08 16.25
C ILE A 102 -0.23 2.43 17.46
N MET A 103 -1.43 1.87 17.29
CA MET A 103 -2.15 1.23 18.39
C MET A 103 -1.44 -0.02 18.93
N GLN A 104 -0.67 -0.73 18.10
CA GLN A 104 0.18 -1.84 18.53
C GLN A 104 1.38 -1.37 19.35
N ILE A 105 2.05 -0.29 18.93
CA ILE A 105 3.21 0.29 19.61
C ILE A 105 2.80 0.95 20.93
N SER A 106 1.65 1.63 20.97
CA SER A 106 1.14 2.29 22.18
C SER A 106 0.63 1.32 23.26
N GLY A 107 0.70 0.01 23.08
CA GLY A 107 0.28 -0.99 24.07
C GLY A 107 -1.22 -1.07 24.32
N LEU A 108 -2.04 -0.27 23.64
CA LEU A 108 -3.51 -0.30 23.66
C LEU A 108 -4.06 -1.66 23.18
N SER A 109 -3.27 -2.41 22.41
CA SER A 109 -3.57 -3.80 22.03
C SER A 109 -3.75 -4.75 23.22
N LEU A 110 -3.06 -4.49 24.33
CA LEU A 110 -3.11 -5.29 25.56
C LEU A 110 -4.21 -4.81 26.52
N GLN A 111 -4.54 -3.52 26.50
CA GLN A 111 -5.53 -2.93 27.40
C GLN A 111 -6.99 -3.16 26.92
N GLN A 112 -7.24 -3.20 25.61
CA GLN A 112 -8.58 -3.36 25.03
C GLN A 112 -8.60 -4.34 23.84
N PRO A 113 -8.61 -5.66 24.08
CA PRO A 113 -8.51 -6.67 23.03
C PRO A 113 -9.69 -6.67 22.05
N ASP A 114 -10.90 -6.30 22.50
CA ASP A 114 -12.10 -6.28 21.64
C ASP A 114 -12.13 -5.08 20.69
N VAL A 115 -11.66 -3.92 21.15
CA VAL A 115 -11.47 -2.72 20.32
C VAL A 115 -10.37 -2.98 19.28
N PHE A 116 -9.29 -3.63 19.70
CA PHE A 116 -8.22 -4.08 18.81
C PHE A 116 -8.72 -5.01 17.70
N LYS A 117 -9.51 -6.04 18.04
CA LYS A 117 -10.12 -6.95 17.05
C LYS A 117 -11.03 -6.23 16.05
N ARG A 118 -11.83 -5.26 16.51
CA ARG A 118 -12.68 -4.44 15.63
C ARG A 118 -11.83 -3.60 14.67
N ILE A 119 -10.78 -2.95 15.15
CA ILE A 119 -9.90 -2.13 14.31
C ILE A 119 -9.16 -2.98 13.28
N VAL A 120 -8.69 -4.18 13.65
CA VAL A 120 -8.09 -5.13 12.72
C VAL A 120 -9.07 -5.54 11.62
N ARG A 121 -10.32 -5.87 11.96
CA ARG A 121 -11.36 -6.21 10.97
C ARG A 121 -11.67 -5.02 10.05
N CYS A 122 -11.83 -3.82 10.61
CA CYS A 122 -12.05 -2.60 9.83
C CYS A 122 -10.88 -2.34 8.89
N ASN A 123 -9.63 -2.53 9.34
CA ASN A 123 -8.45 -2.38 8.50
C ASN A 123 -8.45 -3.35 7.31
N ILE A 124 -8.82 -4.62 7.51
CA ILE A 124 -8.96 -5.60 6.43
C ILE A 124 -10.07 -5.18 5.45
N VAL A 125 -11.23 -4.73 5.95
CA VAL A 125 -12.35 -4.29 5.10
C VAL A 125 -11.96 -3.04 4.30
N SER A 126 -11.37 -2.04 4.95
CA SER A 126 -10.84 -0.84 4.29
C SER A 126 -9.77 -1.22 3.27
N PHE A 127 -8.95 -2.23 3.54
CA PHE A 127 -7.96 -2.71 2.58
C PHE A 127 -8.62 -3.25 1.32
N VAL A 128 -9.64 -4.09 1.47
CA VAL A 128 -10.34 -4.70 0.32
C VAL A 128 -11.05 -3.65 -0.52
N ILE A 129 -11.75 -2.71 0.12
CA ILE A 129 -12.49 -1.65 -0.57
C ILE A 129 -11.51 -0.68 -1.25
N CYS A 130 -10.55 -0.12 -0.50
CA CYS A 130 -9.69 0.92 -1.05
C CYS A 130 -8.69 0.40 -2.08
N ARG A 131 -8.30 -0.88 -2.07
CA ARG A 131 -7.35 -1.44 -3.05
C ARG A 131 -8.02 -2.28 -4.13
N PHE A 132 -8.75 -3.34 -3.78
CA PHE A 132 -9.29 -4.23 -4.81
C PHE A 132 -10.49 -3.62 -5.54
N LEU A 133 -11.41 -2.98 -4.82
CA LEU A 133 -12.58 -2.39 -5.46
C LEU A 133 -12.20 -1.17 -6.32
N SER A 134 -11.39 -0.25 -5.79
CA SER A 134 -10.91 0.91 -6.57
C SER A 134 -10.16 0.49 -7.84
N GLN A 135 -9.28 -0.51 -7.74
CA GLN A 135 -8.54 -1.04 -8.87
C GLN A 135 -9.45 -1.76 -9.87
N ALA A 136 -10.44 -2.53 -9.39
CA ALA A 136 -11.43 -3.17 -10.26
C ALA A 136 -12.28 -2.15 -11.02
N LEU A 137 -12.69 -1.06 -10.37
CA LEU A 137 -13.44 0.03 -11.00
C LEU A 137 -12.59 0.74 -12.07
N PHE A 138 -11.31 1.02 -11.76
CA PHE A 138 -10.39 1.62 -12.73
C PHE A 138 -10.15 0.71 -13.94
N VAL A 139 -9.91 -0.59 -13.73
CA VAL A 139 -9.72 -1.55 -14.83
C VAL A 139 -10.99 -1.70 -15.65
N ARG A 140 -12.17 -1.80 -15.01
CA ARG A 140 -13.46 -1.82 -15.70
C ARG A 140 -13.63 -0.57 -16.58
N TRP A 141 -13.30 0.60 -16.05
CA TRP A 141 -13.32 1.84 -16.81
C TRP A 141 -12.35 1.79 -17.99
N ALA A 142 -11.09 1.37 -17.77
CA ALA A 142 -10.07 1.27 -18.81
C ALA A 142 -10.48 0.32 -19.95
N VAL A 143 -11.09 -0.82 -19.63
CA VAL A 143 -11.63 -1.77 -20.63
C VAL A 143 -12.78 -1.14 -21.43
N SER A 144 -13.69 -0.42 -20.77
CA SER A 144 -14.82 0.23 -21.45
C SER A 144 -14.42 1.35 -22.42
N HIS A 145 -13.25 1.97 -22.20
CA HIS A 145 -12.73 3.08 -23.00
C HIS A 145 -11.54 2.68 -23.88
N ILE A 146 -11.24 1.39 -24.01
CA ILE A 146 -10.07 0.87 -24.71
C ILE A 146 -10.04 1.26 -26.19
N TYR A 147 -11.21 1.29 -26.85
CA TYR A 147 -11.35 1.60 -28.28
C TYR A 147 -11.19 3.09 -28.61
N LYS A 148 -11.21 3.97 -27.59
CA LYS A 148 -11.08 5.42 -27.76
C LYS A 148 -9.65 5.92 -27.49
N MET A 149 -8.74 5.03 -27.07
CA MET A 149 -7.38 5.39 -26.65
C MET A 149 -6.32 4.83 -27.60
N HIS A 150 -5.19 5.54 -27.71
CA HIS A 150 -4.02 5.01 -28.41
C HIS A 150 -3.50 3.74 -27.69
N PRO A 151 -3.08 2.69 -28.42
CA PRO A 151 -2.69 1.40 -27.84
C PRO A 151 -1.56 1.51 -26.79
N PHE A 152 -0.69 2.51 -26.90
CA PHE A 152 0.32 2.81 -25.88
C PHE A 152 -0.29 3.13 -24.49
N TYR A 153 -1.31 3.99 -24.44
CA TYR A 153 -1.98 4.36 -23.19
C TYR A 153 -2.84 3.22 -22.64
N VAL A 154 -3.41 2.40 -23.53
CA VAL A 154 -4.10 1.16 -23.15
C VAL A 154 -3.16 0.20 -22.44
N GLY A 155 -1.94 0.02 -22.96
CA GLY A 155 -0.92 -0.81 -22.35
C GLY A 155 -0.57 -0.36 -20.93
N ILE A 156 -0.44 0.94 -20.70
CA ILE A 156 -0.17 1.51 -19.36
C ILE A 156 -1.41 1.38 -18.45
N ALA A 157 -2.60 1.70 -18.98
CA ALA A 157 -3.86 1.69 -18.21
C ALA A 157 -4.33 0.29 -17.80
N LEU A 158 -3.93 -0.77 -18.50
CA LEU A 158 -4.21 -2.17 -18.11
C LEU A 158 -3.01 -2.85 -17.45
N GLY A 159 -1.81 -2.62 -17.99
CA GLY A 159 -0.58 -3.22 -17.48
C GLY A 159 -0.20 -2.70 -16.09
N GLY A 160 -0.35 -1.40 -15.84
CA GLY A 160 -0.11 -0.80 -14.53
C GLY A 160 -0.96 -1.47 -13.43
N PRO A 161 -2.29 -1.46 -13.53
CA PRO A 161 -3.16 -2.13 -12.56
C PRO A 161 -2.88 -3.63 -12.40
N ALA A 162 -2.43 -4.33 -13.44
CA ALA A 162 -2.05 -5.74 -13.33
C ALA A 162 -0.83 -5.93 -12.40
N VAL A 163 0.22 -5.11 -12.56
CA VAL A 163 1.39 -5.13 -11.67
C VAL A 163 0.99 -4.76 -10.24
N PHE A 164 0.16 -3.71 -10.08
CA PHE A 164 -0.35 -3.33 -8.77
C PHE A 164 -1.23 -4.40 -8.13
N LEU A 165 -1.97 -5.20 -8.90
CA LEU A 165 -2.75 -6.32 -8.37
C LEU A 165 -1.84 -7.33 -7.65
N VAL A 166 -0.71 -7.66 -8.25
CA VAL A 166 0.23 -8.64 -7.69
C VAL A 166 0.85 -8.10 -6.41
N ILE A 167 1.35 -6.86 -6.44
CA ILE A 167 1.95 -6.21 -5.26
C ILE A 167 0.92 -6.07 -4.13
N ASN A 168 -0.28 -5.58 -4.44
CA ASN A 168 -1.37 -5.43 -3.46
C ASN A 168 -1.84 -6.77 -2.90
N GLY A 169 -1.86 -7.82 -3.72
CA GLY A 169 -2.17 -9.19 -3.28
C GLY A 169 -1.14 -9.74 -2.29
N MET A 170 0.15 -9.52 -2.54
CA MET A 170 1.22 -9.89 -1.60
C MET A 170 1.09 -9.13 -0.27
N LEU A 171 0.88 -7.80 -0.33
CA LEU A 171 0.66 -6.99 0.88
C LEU A 171 -0.59 -7.44 1.65
N PHE A 172 -1.67 -7.82 0.96
CA PHE A 172 -2.88 -8.33 1.60
C PHE A 172 -2.63 -9.64 2.34
N PHE A 173 -1.97 -10.60 1.67
CA PHE A 173 -1.62 -11.87 2.28
C PHE A 173 -0.74 -11.68 3.52
N ARG A 174 0.20 -10.73 3.47
CA ARG A 174 1.02 -10.36 4.63
C ARG A 174 0.18 -9.86 5.80
N VAL A 175 -0.77 -8.96 5.57
CA VAL A 175 -1.65 -8.44 6.63
C VAL A 175 -2.45 -9.59 7.25
N LEU A 176 -2.98 -10.50 6.44
CA LEU A 176 -3.68 -11.70 6.93
C LEU A 176 -2.79 -12.62 7.79
N VAL A 177 -1.52 -12.82 7.40
CA VAL A 177 -0.56 -13.59 8.22
C VAL A 177 -0.25 -12.86 9.53
N SER A 178 -0.06 -11.53 9.47
CA SER A 178 0.25 -10.71 10.65
C SER A 178 -0.90 -10.67 11.64
N ASP A 179 -2.14 -10.65 11.17
CA ASP A 179 -3.34 -10.60 12.00
C ASP A 179 -3.73 -11.96 12.60
N GLY A 180 -2.95 -13.02 12.32
CA GLY A 180 -3.14 -14.34 12.91
C GLY A 180 -4.32 -15.12 12.33
N PHE A 181 -4.86 -14.70 11.18
CA PHE A 181 -5.89 -15.44 10.45
C PHE A 181 -5.35 -16.71 9.78
N LEU A 182 -4.02 -16.82 9.60
CA LEU A 182 -3.36 -17.97 9.01
C LEU A 182 -2.58 -18.78 10.05
N ASP A 183 -2.65 -20.10 9.91
CA ASP A 183 -2.09 -21.10 10.82
C ASP A 183 -0.60 -20.88 11.17
N GLN A 184 -0.16 -21.37 12.34
CA GLN A 184 1.20 -21.20 12.91
C GLN A 184 2.32 -21.55 11.90
N ARG A 185 2.06 -22.46 10.96
CA ARG A 185 3.00 -22.84 9.88
C ARG A 185 3.35 -21.67 8.95
N TRP A 186 2.39 -20.84 8.56
CA TRP A 186 2.62 -19.71 7.67
C TRP A 186 3.35 -18.57 8.37
N ARG A 187 3.04 -18.36 9.67
CA ARG A 187 3.78 -17.42 10.52
C ARG A 187 5.24 -17.84 10.69
N LYS A 188 5.52 -19.14 10.90
CA LYS A 188 6.89 -19.66 10.93
C LYS A 188 7.60 -19.52 9.59
N LYS A 189 6.95 -19.77 8.46
CA LYS A 189 7.57 -19.61 7.13
C LYS A 189 7.89 -18.14 6.81
N ALA A 190 7.01 -17.22 7.18
CA ALA A 190 7.24 -15.77 7.10
C ALA A 190 8.37 -15.31 8.04
N ALA A 191 8.43 -15.85 9.27
CA ALA A 191 9.47 -15.54 10.25
C ALA A 191 10.83 -16.19 9.92
N ILE A 192 10.86 -17.40 9.35
CA ILE A 192 12.10 -18.07 8.90
C ILE A 192 12.71 -17.29 7.74
N ASN A 193 11.89 -16.80 6.80
CA ASN A 193 12.38 -15.86 5.78
C ASN A 193 12.94 -14.57 6.41
N ARG A 194 12.35 -14.05 7.50
CA ARG A 194 12.91 -12.89 8.23
C ARG A 194 14.33 -13.12 8.76
N TYR A 195 14.69 -14.34 9.16
CA TYR A 195 16.04 -14.67 9.63
C TYR A 195 17.01 -15.08 8.52
N ALA A 196 16.50 -15.52 7.36
CA ALA A 196 17.33 -15.94 6.23
C ALA A 196 17.91 -14.76 5.44
N ASP A 197 17.27 -13.59 5.44
CA ASP A 197 17.74 -12.39 4.72
C ASP A 197 18.46 -11.37 5.61
N GLY A 198 18.51 -11.61 6.92
CA GLY A 198 19.43 -10.91 7.81
C GLY A 198 20.77 -11.64 7.80
N THR A 199 21.83 -10.96 7.38
CA THR A 199 23.24 -11.36 7.58
C THR A 199 23.46 -11.98 8.97
N PRO A 200 24.38 -12.95 9.09
CA PRO A 200 24.44 -13.85 10.23
C PRO A 200 24.70 -13.05 11.50
N ILE A 201 23.71 -13.05 12.40
CA ILE A 201 23.90 -12.56 13.75
C ILE A 201 24.98 -13.44 14.36
N HIS A 202 26.16 -12.85 14.54
CA HIS A 202 27.22 -13.39 15.38
C HIS A 202 26.58 -13.93 16.65
N ARG A 203 26.83 -15.21 16.96
CA ARG A 203 26.46 -15.84 18.23
C ARG A 203 26.85 -14.91 19.38
N VAL A 204 25.89 -14.22 19.96
CA VAL A 204 26.03 -13.61 21.28
C VAL A 204 25.34 -14.54 22.26
N GLY A 205 26.17 -15.33 22.93
CA GLY A 205 25.96 -15.80 24.29
C GLY A 205 24.60 -16.40 24.63
N SER A 206 24.45 -17.69 24.37
CA SER A 206 23.67 -18.57 25.25
C SER A 206 24.34 -18.59 26.64
N ILE A 207 24.12 -17.54 27.42
CA ILE A 207 24.47 -17.46 28.84
C ILE A 207 23.27 -18.06 29.60
N THR A 208 23.48 -19.31 30.03
CA THR A 208 23.15 -19.81 31.37
C THR A 208 21.71 -19.62 31.86
N LEU A 209 20.84 -20.57 31.50
CA LEU A 209 19.67 -20.93 32.32
C LEU A 209 19.70 -22.45 32.58
N GLN A 210 20.68 -22.91 33.35
CA GLN A 210 20.72 -24.29 33.86
C GLN A 210 21.46 -24.37 35.22
N SER A 211 21.20 -23.44 36.16
CA SER A 211 21.62 -23.64 37.56
C SER A 211 20.87 -22.75 38.58
N VAL A 212 19.54 -22.73 38.54
CA VAL A 212 18.74 -22.21 39.69
C VAL A 212 17.60 -23.17 39.97
N MET A 213 17.95 -24.42 40.25
CA MET A 213 17.00 -25.44 40.69
C MET A 213 17.61 -26.51 41.58
N ASP A 214 18.70 -26.18 42.28
CA ASP A 214 19.20 -26.97 43.41
C ASP A 214 19.67 -26.00 44.50
N HIS A 215 18.75 -25.61 45.38
CA HIS A 215 18.99 -25.29 46.78
C HIS A 215 17.65 -25.24 47.53
#